data_AF-A0A916F4M0-F1
#
_entry.id   AF-A0A916F4M0-F1
#
_cell.length_a   1.000
_cell.length_b   1.000
_cell.length_c   1.000
_cell.angle_alpha   90.00
_cell.angle_beta   90.00
_cell.angle_gamma   90.00
#
_symmetry.space_group_name_H-M   'P 1'
#
loop_
_entity.id
_entity.type
_entity.pdbx_description
1 polymer ?
#
loop_
_entity_poly.entity_id
_entity_poly.type
_entity_poly.pdbx_seq_one_letter_code
_entity_poly.pdbx_strand_id
1 'polypeptide(L)'
;MKRYLHTLIIVVTVLGIGLIPGLSIAKDYPVTFLKETYKTQAPGTGGGKVYHTWAVESEKGNRLLILTGDDTVKRQWLRDFVKTGNTFIITVPSKETGQFETETIFKINVTNIHPVDESFMGEKKKGKKKRRK
;
A
#
# COMPACT_ATOMS: atom_id res chain seq x y z
N MET A 1 -1.89 -11.86 52.73
CA MET A 1 -2.75 -11.27 51.67
C MET A 1 -1.97 -10.70 50.47
N LYS A 2 -0.80 -10.04 50.65
CA LYS A 2 -0.02 -9.44 49.54
C LYS A 2 0.43 -10.39 48.41
N ARG A 3 0.68 -11.68 48.70
CA ARG A 3 1.14 -12.67 47.70
C ARG A 3 0.07 -12.98 46.65
N TYR A 4 -1.19 -13.10 47.06
CA TYR A 4 -2.30 -13.36 46.14
C TYR A 4 -2.60 -12.15 45.24
N LEU A 5 -2.42 -10.94 45.76
CA LEU A 5 -2.61 -9.71 44.98
C LEU A 5 -1.60 -9.63 43.82
N HIS A 6 -0.33 -9.98 44.05
CA HIS A 6 0.68 -10.03 42.99
C HIS A 6 0.38 -11.12 41.95
N THR A 7 0.00 -12.33 42.38
CA THR A 7 -0.35 -13.40 41.44
C THR A 7 -1.57 -13.02 40.59
N LEU A 8 -2.57 -12.36 41.17
CA LEU A 8 -3.78 -11.95 40.48
C LEU A 8 -3.51 -10.81 39.47
N ILE A 9 -2.63 -9.85 39.81
CA ILE A 9 -2.18 -8.81 38.87
C ILE A 9 -1.43 -9.43 37.69
N ILE A 10 -0.53 -10.39 37.93
CA ILE A 10 0.23 -11.05 36.86
C ILE A 10 -0.72 -11.81 35.92
N VAL A 11 -1.67 -12.57 36.47
CA VAL A 11 -2.64 -13.34 35.67
C VAL A 11 -3.53 -12.41 34.84
N VAL A 12 -4.05 -11.32 35.42
CA VAL A 12 -4.87 -10.33 34.69
C VAL A 12 -4.06 -9.62 33.59
N THR A 13 -2.78 -9.33 33.84
CA THR A 13 -1.91 -8.69 32.84
C THR A 13 -1.60 -9.63 31.68
N VAL A 14 -1.32 -10.90 31.95
CA VAL A 14 -1.06 -11.92 30.92
C VAL A 14 -2.31 -12.19 30.08
N LEU A 15 -3.50 -12.25 30.70
CA LEU A 15 -4.77 -12.36 29.99
C LEU A 15 -5.12 -11.10 29.18
N GLY A 16 -4.76 -9.91 29.66
CA GLY A 16 -4.98 -8.65 28.95
C GLY A 16 -4.10 -8.49 27.70
N ILE A 17 -2.86 -8.98 27.73
CA ILE A 17 -1.92 -8.90 26.59
C ILE A 17 -2.30 -9.92 25.50
N GLY A 18 -2.84 -11.09 25.87
CA GLY A 18 -3.29 -12.11 24.90
C GLY A 18 -4.53 -11.74 24.10
N LEU A 19 -5.23 -10.66 24.49
CA LEU A 19 -6.52 -10.23 23.94
C LEU A 19 -6.39 -8.92 23.13
N ILE A 20 -5.24 -8.67 22.52
CA ILE A 20 -5.08 -7.62 21.50
C ILE A 20 -5.25 -8.26 20.11
N PRO A 21 -6.48 -8.39 19.57
CA PRO A 21 -6.69 -8.75 18.18
C PRO A 21 -6.24 -7.56 17.33
N GLY A 22 -4.96 -7.49 16.95
CA GLY A 22 -4.50 -6.26 16.31
C GLY A 22 -3.07 -6.16 15.83
N LEU A 23 -2.18 -7.13 16.07
CA LEU A 23 -0.90 -7.16 15.37
C LEU A 23 -1.10 -7.62 13.90
N SER A 24 -1.81 -6.80 13.13
CA SER A 24 -1.87 -6.91 11.68
C SER A 24 -0.57 -6.30 11.14
N ILE A 25 0.46 -7.15 10.99
CA ILE A 25 1.71 -6.79 10.33
C ILE A 25 1.46 -6.67 8.82
N ALA A 26 1.33 -5.45 8.30
CA ALA A 26 1.26 -5.24 6.86
C ALA A 26 2.55 -5.74 6.19
N LYS A 27 2.46 -6.23 4.95
CA LYS A 27 3.59 -6.80 4.22
C LYS A 27 3.87 -6.00 2.97
N ASP A 28 5.15 -5.70 2.77
CA ASP A 28 5.64 -4.95 1.62
C ASP A 28 6.07 -5.92 0.50
N TYR A 29 5.66 -5.60 -0.72
CA TYR A 29 6.04 -6.35 -1.91
C TYR A 29 6.69 -5.40 -2.92
N PRO A 30 7.96 -5.62 -3.28
CA PRO A 30 8.53 -4.96 -4.44
C PRO A 30 7.86 -5.52 -5.69
N VAL A 31 7.39 -4.62 -6.55
CA VAL A 31 6.73 -4.97 -7.81
C VAL A 31 7.27 -4.10 -8.94
N THR A 32 7.35 -4.70 -10.12
CA THR A 32 7.78 -4.02 -11.34
C THR A 32 6.57 -3.71 -12.19
N PHE A 33 6.38 -2.44 -12.53
CA PHE A 33 5.41 -1.95 -13.49
C PHE A 33 5.65 -2.56 -14.87
N LEU A 34 4.60 -3.14 -15.44
CA LEU A 34 4.63 -3.67 -16.81
C LEU A 34 3.82 -2.78 -17.75
N LYS A 35 2.56 -2.47 -17.38
CA LYS A 35 1.63 -1.77 -18.27
C LYS A 35 0.50 -1.09 -17.51
N GLU A 36 0.14 0.11 -17.94
CA GLU A 36 -1.09 0.80 -17.51
C GLU A 36 -2.23 0.54 -18.49
N THR A 37 -3.45 0.35 -17.98
CA THR A 37 -4.66 0.15 -18.78
C THR A 37 -5.87 0.80 -18.12
N TYR A 38 -6.63 1.56 -18.91
CA TYR A 38 -7.91 2.15 -18.53
C TYR A 38 -9.03 1.31 -19.12
N LYS A 39 -9.83 0.65 -18.28
CA LYS A 39 -11.04 -0.05 -18.74
C LYS A 39 -12.27 0.76 -18.38
N THR A 40 -12.95 1.29 -19.39
CA THR A 40 -14.27 1.91 -19.24
C THR A 40 -15.31 0.79 -19.33
N GLN A 41 -16.19 0.65 -18.33
CA GLN A 41 -17.38 -0.18 -18.52
C GLN A 41 -18.28 0.42 -19.62
N ALA A 42 -18.88 -0.45 -20.44
CA ALA A 42 -19.68 -0.04 -21.60
C ALA A 42 -20.81 0.93 -21.22
N PRO A 43 -21.14 1.92 -22.08
CA PRO A 43 -22.25 2.82 -21.84
C PRO A 43 -23.57 2.04 -21.94
N GLY A 44 -24.22 1.79 -20.80
CA GLY A 44 -25.48 1.04 -20.75
C GLY A 44 -25.89 0.64 -19.32
N THR A 45 -24.92 0.50 -18.43
CA THR A 45 -25.14 0.41 -16.98
C THR A 45 -24.80 1.76 -16.36
N GLY A 46 -25.80 2.47 -15.80
CA GLY A 46 -25.67 3.83 -15.29
C GLY A 46 -24.34 4.12 -14.59
N GLY A 47 -23.58 5.04 -15.19
CA GLY A 47 -22.25 5.47 -14.73
C GLY A 47 -21.13 4.51 -15.14
N GLY A 48 -20.58 4.70 -16.36
CA GLY A 48 -19.40 3.98 -16.81
C GLY A 48 -18.22 4.23 -15.87
N LYS A 49 -17.92 3.27 -15.00
CA LYS A 49 -16.76 3.35 -14.09
C LYS A 49 -15.51 3.07 -14.92
N VAL A 50 -14.64 4.07 -15.03
CA VAL A 50 -13.29 3.91 -15.60
C VAL A 50 -12.40 3.31 -14.52
N TYR A 51 -12.01 2.05 -14.69
CA TYR A 51 -11.05 1.41 -13.80
C TYR A 51 -9.63 1.70 -14.29
N HIS A 52 -8.83 2.28 -13.41
CA HIS A 52 -7.41 2.48 -13.61
C HIS A 52 -6.66 1.24 -13.12
N THR A 53 -6.06 0.49 -14.03
CA THR A 53 -5.40 -0.79 -13.72
C THR A 53 -3.95 -0.81 -14.16
N TRP A 54 -3.09 -1.43 -13.35
CA TRP A 54 -1.68 -1.62 -13.62
C TRP A 54 -1.35 -3.10 -13.61
N ALA A 55 -0.81 -3.60 -14.73
CA ALA A 55 -0.14 -4.88 -14.75
C ALA A 55 1.24 -4.73 -14.12
N VAL A 56 1.56 -5.58 -13.16
CA VAL A 56 2.83 -5.60 -12.44
C VAL A 56 3.38 -7.02 -12.34
N GLU A 57 4.69 -7.14 -12.26
CA GLU A 57 5.39 -8.37 -11.92
C GLU A 57 5.82 -8.33 -10.46
N SER A 58 5.59 -9.41 -9.73
CA SER A 58 6.06 -9.57 -8.35
C SER A 58 6.76 -10.92 -8.20
N GLU A 59 7.39 -11.17 -7.06
CA GLU A 59 7.94 -12.49 -6.72
C GLU A 59 6.88 -13.62 -6.76
N LYS A 60 5.59 -13.26 -6.67
CA LYS A 60 4.46 -14.20 -6.77
C LYS A 60 3.92 -14.32 -8.20
N GLY A 61 4.61 -13.76 -9.19
CA GLY A 61 4.19 -13.72 -10.58
C GLY A 61 3.44 -12.44 -10.96
N ASN A 62 2.87 -12.45 -12.18
CA ASN A 62 2.17 -11.31 -12.76
C ASN A 62 0.83 -11.06 -12.08
N ARG A 63 0.58 -9.80 -11.72
CA ARG A 63 -0.63 -9.33 -11.04
C ARG A 63 -1.21 -8.13 -11.77
N LEU A 64 -2.52 -7.98 -11.68
CA LEU A 64 -3.27 -6.83 -12.18
C LEU A 64 -3.81 -6.05 -10.98
N LEU A 65 -3.21 -4.90 -10.71
CA LEU A 65 -3.63 -3.99 -9.66
C LEU A 65 -4.77 -3.10 -10.14
N ILE A 66 -5.87 -3.06 -9.39
CA ILE A 66 -6.95 -2.11 -9.58
C ILE A 66 -6.74 -0.97 -8.57
N LEU A 67 -6.42 0.23 -9.08
CA LEU A 67 -6.09 1.39 -8.26
C LEU A 67 -7.34 2.08 -7.72
N THR A 68 -7.54 2.01 -6.41
CA THR A 68 -8.66 2.63 -5.67
C THR A 68 -8.20 3.84 -4.85
N GLY A 69 -9.14 4.60 -4.30
CA GLY A 69 -8.88 5.81 -3.50
C GLY A 69 -8.91 7.11 -4.31
N ASP A 70 -9.30 8.21 -3.66
CA ASP A 70 -9.63 9.48 -4.31
C ASP A 70 -8.52 10.54 -4.22
N ASP A 71 -7.32 10.15 -3.77
CA ASP A 71 -6.19 11.06 -3.68
C ASP A 71 -5.64 11.40 -5.09
N THR A 72 -6.07 12.54 -5.60
CA THR A 72 -5.72 13.03 -6.94
C THR A 72 -4.23 13.38 -7.04
N VAL A 73 -3.63 13.88 -5.95
CA VAL A 73 -2.21 14.26 -5.92
C VAL A 73 -1.35 13.01 -5.98
N LYS A 74 -1.68 11.99 -5.17
CA LYS A 74 -0.99 10.70 -5.19
C LYS A 74 -1.15 9.99 -6.53
N ARG A 75 -2.34 10.02 -7.12
CA ARG A 75 -2.59 9.46 -8.46
C ARG A 75 -1.76 10.14 -9.54
N GLN A 76 -1.64 11.47 -9.51
CA GLN A 76 -0.82 12.19 -10.47
C GLN A 76 0.66 11.84 -10.28
N TRP A 77 1.14 11.86 -9.04
CA TRP A 77 2.51 11.43 -8.72
C TRP A 77 2.81 10.01 -9.20
N LEU A 78 1.88 9.06 -8.99
CA LEU A 78 2.01 7.69 -9.46
C LEU A 78 2.15 7.59 -10.97
N ARG A 79 1.34 8.34 -11.74
CA ARG A 79 1.45 8.40 -13.21
C ARG A 79 2.79 8.96 -13.68
N ASP A 80 3.33 9.95 -12.98
CA ASP A 80 4.62 10.53 -13.34
C ASP A 80 5.78 9.63 -12.90
N PHE A 81 5.64 8.97 -11.75
CA PHE A 81 6.61 8.01 -11.23
C PHE A 81 6.82 6.85 -12.19
N VAL A 82 5.76 6.19 -12.66
CA VAL A 82 5.87 5.03 -13.58
C VAL A 82 6.44 5.36 -14.95
N LYS A 83 6.47 6.65 -15.35
CA LYS A 83 7.17 7.08 -16.58
C LYS A 83 8.68 7.12 -16.40
N THR A 84 9.14 7.29 -15.16
CA THR A 84 10.55 7.50 -14.82
C THR A 84 11.21 6.29 -14.16
N GLY A 85 10.43 5.45 -13.50
CA GLY A 85 10.90 4.28 -12.77
C GLY A 85 9.92 3.13 -12.92
N ASN A 86 10.47 1.92 -12.95
CA ASN A 86 9.68 0.72 -13.22
C ASN A 86 9.38 -0.08 -11.95
N THR A 87 9.98 0.22 -10.80
CA THR A 87 9.82 -0.60 -9.60
C THR A 87 9.31 0.23 -8.43
N PHE A 88 8.33 -0.30 -7.70
CA PHE A 88 7.74 0.31 -6.52
C PHE A 88 7.38 -0.75 -5.48
N ILE A 89 7.12 -0.29 -4.27
CA ILE A 89 6.68 -1.12 -3.15
C ILE A 89 5.18 -0.95 -3.00
N ILE A 90 4.46 -2.05 -2.87
CA ILE A 90 3.08 -2.06 -2.43
C ILE A 90 2.97 -2.63 -1.01
N THR A 91 2.29 -1.90 -0.14
CA THR A 91 2.03 -2.33 1.24
C THR A 91 0.64 -2.97 1.31
N VAL A 92 0.60 -4.28 1.53
CA VAL A 92 -0.63 -5.07 1.61
C VAL A 92 -0.98 -5.32 3.08
N PRO A 93 -2.19 -4.96 3.55
CA PRO A 93 -2.63 -5.30 4.91
C PRO A 93 -2.61 -6.81 5.14
N SER A 94 -2.26 -7.27 6.34
CA SER A 94 -2.09 -8.71 6.64
C SER A 94 -3.32 -9.55 6.30
N LYS A 95 -4.51 -8.97 6.47
CA LYS A 95 -5.79 -9.60 6.18
C LYS A 95 -5.98 -9.90 4.68
N GLU A 96 -5.29 -9.15 3.83
CA GLU A 96 -5.37 -9.22 2.37
C GLU A 96 -4.13 -9.87 1.75
N THR A 97 -3.11 -10.17 2.55
CA THR A 97 -1.87 -10.82 2.10
C THR A 97 -2.12 -12.14 1.38
N GLY A 98 -2.95 -13.03 1.95
CA GLY A 98 -3.29 -14.29 1.30
C GLY A 98 -4.00 -14.11 -0.04
N GLN A 99 -4.82 -13.05 -0.15
CA GLN A 99 -5.50 -12.71 -1.39
C GLN A 99 -4.51 -12.22 -2.44
N PHE A 100 -3.58 -11.33 -2.09
CA PHE A 100 -2.55 -10.86 -2.99
C PHE A 100 -1.65 -11.99 -3.51
N GLU A 101 -1.28 -12.94 -2.65
CA GLU A 101 -0.41 -14.06 -3.03
C GLU A 101 -1.12 -15.08 -3.94
N THR A 102 -2.44 -15.18 -3.90
CA THR A 102 -3.23 -16.18 -4.65
C THR A 102 -3.93 -15.61 -5.88
N GLU A 103 -4.48 -14.40 -5.83
CA GLU A 103 -5.31 -13.83 -6.89
C GLU A 103 -4.53 -13.03 -7.94
N THR A 104 -4.81 -13.27 -9.22
CA THR A 104 -4.19 -12.52 -10.32
C THR A 104 -4.62 -11.05 -10.33
N ILE A 105 -5.81 -10.73 -9.82
CA ILE A 105 -6.35 -9.37 -9.79
C ILE A 105 -6.46 -8.94 -8.34
N PHE A 106 -5.92 -7.76 -8.00
CA PHE A 106 -5.92 -7.28 -6.62
C PHE A 106 -6.29 -5.79 -6.57
N LYS A 107 -7.15 -5.40 -5.63
CA LYS A 107 -7.51 -3.99 -5.44
C LYS A 107 -6.56 -3.37 -4.43
N ILE A 108 -5.98 -2.22 -4.77
CA ILE A 108 -5.07 -1.53 -3.88
C ILE A 108 -5.34 -0.03 -3.87
N ASN A 109 -5.32 0.56 -2.67
CA ASN A 109 -5.41 2.00 -2.51
C ASN A 109 -4.11 2.65 -2.97
N VAL A 110 -4.20 3.72 -3.74
CA VAL A 110 -3.04 4.50 -4.22
C VAL A 110 -2.13 5.00 -3.10
N THR A 111 -2.64 5.15 -1.87
CA THR A 111 -1.85 5.54 -0.69
C THR A 111 -0.84 4.47 -0.26
N ASN A 112 -1.10 3.20 -0.59
CA ASN A 112 -0.27 2.06 -0.19
C ASN A 112 0.82 1.73 -1.23
N ILE A 113 1.08 2.65 -2.16
CA ILE A 113 2.09 2.50 -3.21
C ILE A 113 3.21 3.50 -2.95
N HIS A 114 4.43 3.00 -2.85
CA HIS A 114 5.60 3.76 -2.43
C HIS A 114 6.75 3.54 -3.41
N PRO A 115 7.62 4.52 -3.66
CA PRO A 115 8.81 4.28 -4.45
C PRO A 115 9.75 3.33 -3.70
N VAL A 116 10.55 2.54 -4.41
CA VAL A 116 11.62 1.73 -3.78
C VAL A 116 12.66 2.65 -3.14
N ASP A 117 13.01 3.74 -3.83
CA ASP A 117 13.95 4.74 -3.34
C ASP A 117 13.23 6.01 -2.86
N GLU A 118 13.52 6.44 -1.63
CA GLU A 118 12.99 7.67 -1.04
C GLU A 118 13.40 8.95 -1.81
N SER A 119 14.44 8.87 -2.65
CA SER A 119 14.92 9.97 -3.50
C SER A 119 13.80 10.54 -4.38
N PHE A 120 12.87 9.70 -4.84
CA PHE A 120 11.72 10.08 -5.67
C PHE A 120 10.62 10.85 -4.92
N MET A 121 10.61 10.84 -3.58
CA MET A 121 9.72 11.67 -2.75
C MET A 121 10.37 12.99 -2.30
N GLY A 122 11.71 13.11 -2.40
CA GLY A 122 12.50 14.15 -1.74
C GLY A 122 12.73 15.45 -2.52
N GLU A 123 12.46 15.51 -3.82
CA GLU A 123 12.92 16.65 -4.64
C GLU A 123 12.10 17.94 -4.49
N LYS A 124 11.00 17.95 -3.72
CA LYS A 124 10.25 19.19 -3.41
C LYS A 124 10.70 19.93 -2.15
N LYS A 125 11.76 19.52 -1.44
CA LYS A 125 12.19 20.17 -0.17
C LYS A 125 13.62 20.70 -0.10
N LYS A 126 14.31 20.96 -1.23
CA LYS A 126 15.62 21.66 -1.19
C LYS A 126 15.74 22.80 -2.19
N GLY A 127 14.84 23.77 -2.07
CA GLY A 127 14.82 24.99 -2.88
C GLY A 127 14.87 26.28 -2.08
N LYS A 128 15.69 26.40 -1.01
CA LYS A 128 16.06 27.71 -0.43
C LYS A 128 17.22 27.60 0.56
N LYS A 129 18.44 27.40 0.05
CA LYS A 129 19.64 27.86 0.76
C LYS A 129 20.23 29.02 -0.03
N LYS A 130 19.69 30.21 0.24
CA LYS A 130 20.11 31.47 -0.37
C LYS A 130 21.52 31.77 0.15
N ARG A 131 22.53 31.54 -0.69
CA ARG A 131 23.87 32.10 -0.54
C ARG A 131 23.77 33.63 -0.51
N ARG A 132 24.28 34.26 0.54
CA ARG A 132 24.95 35.58 0.53
C ARG A 132 26.03 35.47 1.62
N LYS A 133 27.28 35.22 1.20
CA LYS A 133 28.35 36.21 0.96
C LYS A 133 28.63 37.01 2.22
#